data_AF-A0A1E1GBB7-F1
#
_entry.id   AF-A0A1E1GBB7-F1
#
_cell.length_a   1.000
_cell.length_b   1.000
_cell.length_c   1.000
_cell.angle_alpha   90.00
_cell.angle_beta   90.00
_cell.angle_gamma   90.00
#
_symmetry.space_group_name_H-M   'P 1'
#
loop_
_entity.id
_entity.type
_entity.pdbx_description
1 polymer ?
#
loop_
_entity_poly.entity_id
_entity_poly.type
_entity_poly.pdbx_seq_one_letter_code
_entity_poly.pdbx_strand_id
1 'polypeptide(L)'
;MTSIDKYLEIIKKGISDREVLMAMEPLANIEDLAPLLDEKLTYKEFIDINRLLRQKYIVENPEDMLKDVDFNQLSLPSNTRTLYLMGSKSDVIDFSKYEHVEKILVVGARRVRKIILPQNDCVKALGISSMTNLESIENISIQKGMCYLHFDFGVKLPNFNFIRDLNQLLYLSFTANKNLPELDFIQPFSELRFLDFVDTNIFKYASTVSYLKYLKHLRFLTTGRTNQKQRELLRSELPHVCMREG
;
A
#
# COMPACT_ATOMS: atom_id res chain seq x y z
N MET A 1 -0.87 9.62 -27.27
CA MET A 1 -0.01 9.22 -26.14
C MET A 1 -0.87 8.47 -25.16
N THR A 2 -0.55 7.21 -24.86
CA THR A 2 -1.33 6.43 -23.87
C THR A 2 -1.07 6.96 -22.45
N SER A 3 -1.90 6.59 -21.47
CA SER A 3 -1.62 6.93 -20.05
C SER A 3 -0.27 6.37 -19.60
N ILE A 4 0.07 5.16 -20.05
CA ILE A 4 1.34 4.47 -19.78
C ILE A 4 2.53 5.29 -20.30
N ASP A 5 2.52 5.74 -21.56
CA ASP A 5 3.62 6.52 -22.16
C ASP A 5 3.88 7.81 -21.38
N LYS A 6 2.78 8.50 -20.99
CA LYS A 6 2.83 9.74 -20.20
C LYS A 6 3.54 9.51 -18.86
N TYR A 7 3.12 8.49 -18.11
CA TYR A 7 3.69 8.22 -16.80
C TYR A 7 5.13 7.70 -16.90
N LEU A 8 5.46 6.89 -17.90
CA LEU A 8 6.83 6.45 -18.15
C LEU A 8 7.75 7.64 -18.40
N GLU A 9 7.32 8.62 -19.21
CA GLU A 9 8.10 9.84 -19.44
C GLU A 9 8.31 10.64 -18.15
N ILE A 10 7.26 10.81 -17.33
CA ILE A 10 7.35 11.49 -16.02
C ILE A 10 8.35 10.78 -15.11
N ILE A 11 8.27 9.47 -15.00
CA ILE A 11 9.14 8.65 -14.14
C ILE A 11 10.59 8.71 -14.64
N LYS A 12 10.83 8.64 -15.95
CA LYS A 12 12.17 8.74 -16.54
C LYS A 12 12.81 10.12 -16.39
N LYS A 13 12.03 11.20 -16.52
CA LYS A 13 12.50 12.56 -16.20
C LYS A 13 12.78 12.73 -14.71
N GLY A 14 12.07 11.95 -13.88
CA GLY A 14 12.15 11.99 -12.44
C GLY A 14 11.27 13.08 -11.85
N ILE A 15 10.80 12.83 -10.63
CA ILE A 15 9.98 13.80 -9.89
C ILE A 15 10.92 14.61 -8.97
N SER A 16 11.30 15.80 -9.45
CA SER A 16 12.35 16.64 -8.88
C SER A 16 12.03 17.16 -7.48
N ASP A 17 10.77 17.54 -7.25
CA ASP A 17 10.32 18.20 -6.03
C ASP A 17 8.84 17.96 -5.77
N ARG A 18 8.39 18.41 -4.59
CA ARG A 18 7.02 18.24 -4.12
C ARG A 18 6.02 19.07 -4.94
N GLU A 19 6.41 20.23 -5.45
CA GLU A 19 5.49 21.13 -6.16
C GLU A 19 5.06 20.53 -7.49
N VAL A 20 6.02 19.98 -8.25
CA VAL A 20 5.74 19.24 -9.49
C VAL A 20 4.79 18.08 -9.22
N LEU A 21 5.05 17.29 -8.16
CA LEU A 21 4.17 16.19 -7.78
C LEU A 21 2.78 16.73 -7.45
N MET A 22 2.67 17.75 -6.61
CA MET A 22 1.37 18.28 -6.18
C MET A 22 0.55 18.87 -7.33
N ALA A 23 1.19 19.45 -8.35
CA ALA A 23 0.54 19.98 -9.55
C ALA A 23 0.00 18.89 -10.50
N MET A 24 0.40 17.62 -10.34
CA MET A 24 -0.12 16.53 -11.18
C MET A 24 -1.58 16.20 -10.84
N GLU A 25 -2.34 15.85 -11.87
CA GLU A 25 -3.69 15.29 -11.72
C GLU A 25 -3.67 14.03 -10.84
N PRO A 26 -4.73 13.81 -10.02
CA PRO A 26 -4.93 12.55 -9.31
C PRO A 26 -4.92 11.34 -10.25
N LEU A 27 -4.42 10.22 -9.75
CA LEU A 27 -4.46 8.94 -10.44
C LEU A 27 -5.75 8.22 -10.05
N ALA A 28 -6.76 8.25 -10.90
CA ALA A 28 -8.03 7.58 -10.62
C ALA A 28 -7.87 6.05 -10.55
N ASN A 29 -7.15 5.45 -11.50
CA ASN A 29 -7.05 3.99 -11.65
C ASN A 29 -5.59 3.54 -11.52
N ILE A 30 -5.34 2.44 -10.81
CA ILE A 30 -3.98 1.91 -10.67
C ILE A 30 -3.48 1.30 -11.98
N GLU A 31 -4.40 0.87 -12.84
CA GLU A 31 -4.17 0.29 -14.16
C GLU A 31 -3.40 1.22 -15.09
N ASP A 32 -3.45 2.52 -14.86
CA ASP A 32 -2.65 3.52 -15.58
C ASP A 32 -1.15 3.45 -15.25
N LEU A 33 -0.79 2.89 -14.09
CA LEU A 33 0.60 2.66 -13.65
C LEU A 33 0.99 1.18 -13.58
N ALA A 34 0.03 0.27 -13.42
CA ALA A 34 0.30 -1.15 -13.20
C ALA A 34 1.21 -1.78 -14.27
N PRO A 35 1.06 -1.51 -15.58
CA PRO A 35 1.96 -2.02 -16.60
C PRO A 35 3.41 -1.59 -16.42
N LEU A 36 3.65 -0.39 -15.85
CA LEU A 36 5.00 0.11 -15.60
C LEU A 36 5.73 -0.66 -14.50
N LEU A 37 5.00 -1.38 -13.64
CA LEU A 37 5.63 -2.22 -12.62
C LEU A 37 6.37 -3.41 -13.24
N ASP A 38 5.97 -3.87 -14.44
CA ASP A 38 6.61 -4.95 -15.17
C ASP A 38 7.73 -4.47 -16.11
N GLU A 39 7.92 -3.16 -16.25
CA GLU A 39 8.99 -2.56 -17.04
C GLU A 39 10.36 -2.67 -16.35
N LYS A 40 11.42 -2.64 -17.16
CA LYS A 40 12.79 -2.60 -16.63
C LYS A 40 13.13 -1.19 -16.16
N LEU A 41 12.83 -0.92 -14.89
CA LEU A 41 13.07 0.37 -14.24
C LEU A 41 14.24 0.30 -13.24
N THR A 42 14.89 1.44 -13.05
CA THR A 42 15.89 1.68 -12.02
C THR A 42 15.24 1.83 -10.65
N TYR A 43 16.05 1.73 -9.59
CA TYR A 43 15.56 1.93 -8.22
C TYR A 43 14.88 3.29 -8.03
N LYS A 44 15.46 4.36 -8.60
CA LYS A 44 14.89 5.71 -8.49
C LYS A 44 13.52 5.81 -9.16
N GLU A 45 13.37 5.20 -10.33
CA GLU A 45 12.12 5.20 -11.07
C GLU A 45 11.01 4.45 -10.33
N PHE A 46 11.32 3.31 -9.69
CA PHE A 46 10.37 2.64 -8.80
C PHE A 46 10.01 3.47 -7.56
N ILE A 47 10.95 4.24 -7.01
CA ILE A 47 10.65 5.19 -5.92
C ILE A 47 9.69 6.29 -6.40
N ASP A 48 9.83 6.77 -7.64
CA ASP A 48 8.90 7.73 -8.21
C ASP A 48 7.51 7.11 -8.48
N ILE A 49 7.42 5.84 -8.89
CA ILE A 49 6.13 5.10 -8.90
C ILE A 49 5.51 5.06 -7.50
N ASN A 50 6.28 4.71 -6.47
CA ASN A 50 5.78 4.68 -5.09
C ASN A 50 5.25 6.04 -4.63
N ARG A 51 5.93 7.14 -5.01
CA ARG A 51 5.47 8.51 -4.73
C ARG A 51 4.13 8.80 -5.42
N LEU A 52 3.97 8.42 -6.69
CA LEU A 52 2.71 8.57 -7.41
C LEU A 52 1.59 7.75 -6.76
N LEU A 53 1.85 6.49 -6.39
CA LEU A 53 0.86 5.67 -5.70
C LEU A 53 0.44 6.27 -4.35
N ARG A 54 1.40 6.75 -3.55
CA ARG A 54 1.12 7.31 -2.22
C ARG A 54 0.44 8.67 -2.26
N GLN A 55 0.76 9.53 -3.22
CA GLN A 55 0.31 10.93 -3.23
C GLN A 55 -0.78 11.22 -4.26
N LYS A 56 -0.85 10.45 -5.34
CA LYS A 56 -1.80 10.69 -6.44
C LYS A 56 -2.81 9.57 -6.62
N TYR A 57 -2.46 8.32 -6.29
CA TYR A 57 -3.44 7.24 -6.32
C TYR A 57 -4.31 7.20 -5.07
N ILE A 58 -3.72 7.02 -3.88
CA ILE A 58 -4.51 6.81 -2.65
C ILE A 58 -4.99 8.10 -1.98
N VAL A 59 -4.19 9.16 -1.95
CA VAL A 59 -4.58 10.45 -1.36
C VAL A 59 -5.47 11.27 -2.29
N GLU A 60 -5.21 11.21 -3.61
CA GLU A 60 -5.76 12.07 -4.66
C GLU A 60 -5.62 13.58 -4.39
N ASN A 61 -6.37 14.11 -3.42
CA ASN A 61 -6.40 15.50 -3.00
C ASN A 61 -6.26 15.62 -1.47
N PRO A 62 -5.15 16.15 -0.94
CA PRO A 62 -4.96 16.34 0.50
C PRO A 62 -5.95 17.31 1.16
N GLU A 63 -6.55 18.22 0.40
CA GLU A 63 -7.49 19.22 0.93
C GLU A 63 -8.83 18.60 1.33
N ASP A 64 -9.18 17.42 0.78
CA ASP A 64 -10.41 16.69 1.11
C ASP A 64 -10.29 15.86 2.40
N MET A 65 -9.18 16.00 3.12
CA MET A 65 -8.89 15.26 4.35
C MET A 65 -9.85 15.63 5.48
N LEU A 66 -10.51 14.63 6.05
CA LEU A 66 -11.37 14.77 7.21
C LEU A 66 -10.55 14.59 8.49
N LYS A 67 -10.27 15.72 9.15
CA LYS A 67 -9.36 15.80 10.31
C LYS A 67 -10.11 15.80 11.65
N ASP A 68 -9.67 14.93 12.56
CA ASP A 68 -10.09 14.84 13.97
C ASP A 68 -11.61 14.71 14.17
N VAL A 69 -12.27 14.09 13.19
CA VAL A 69 -13.73 13.86 13.11
C VAL A 69 -14.18 12.63 13.89
N ASP A 70 -15.43 12.65 14.38
CA ASP A 70 -16.16 11.43 14.72
C ASP A 70 -16.84 10.92 13.45
N PHE A 71 -16.29 9.87 12.84
CA PHE A 71 -16.71 9.40 11.53
C PHE A 71 -18.19 8.97 11.51
N ASN A 72 -18.67 8.42 12.63
CA ASN A 72 -20.05 7.93 12.73
C ASN A 72 -21.10 9.05 12.75
N GLN A 73 -20.68 10.30 12.97
CA GLN A 73 -21.55 11.48 12.90
C GLN A 73 -21.53 12.15 11.52
N LEU A 74 -20.69 11.66 10.60
CA LEU A 74 -20.60 12.24 9.27
C LEU A 74 -21.70 11.75 8.34
N SER A 75 -22.24 12.68 7.58
CA SER A 75 -23.11 12.42 6.43
C SER A 75 -22.36 12.83 5.17
N LEU A 76 -21.73 11.86 4.53
CA LEU A 76 -21.02 12.04 3.26
C LEU A 76 -21.96 11.65 2.10
N PRO A 77 -21.77 12.23 0.89
CA PRO A 77 -22.52 11.85 -0.29
C PRO A 77 -22.48 10.33 -0.56
N SER A 78 -23.57 9.76 -1.05
CA SER A 78 -23.62 8.33 -1.37
C SER A 78 -22.63 7.92 -2.47
N ASN A 79 -22.30 8.84 -3.37
CA ASN A 79 -21.35 8.64 -4.46
C ASN A 79 -19.89 8.96 -4.08
N THR A 80 -19.56 9.10 -2.79
CA THR A 80 -18.18 9.29 -2.35
C THR A 80 -17.30 8.10 -2.76
N ARG A 81 -16.26 8.36 -3.55
CA ARG A 81 -15.31 7.34 -4.04
C ARG A 81 -14.02 7.28 -3.24
N THR A 82 -13.60 8.38 -2.62
CA THR A 82 -12.34 8.46 -1.89
C THR A 82 -12.56 9.02 -0.49
N LEU A 83 -11.86 8.43 0.48
CA LEU A 83 -11.90 8.86 1.87
C LEU A 83 -10.51 8.95 2.44
N TYR A 84 -10.14 10.17 2.86
CA TYR A 84 -8.91 10.41 3.60
C TYR A 84 -9.25 10.93 5.00
N LEU A 85 -8.99 10.11 6.01
CA LEU A 85 -9.23 10.40 7.42
C LEU A 85 -7.89 10.61 8.15
N MET A 86 -7.82 11.65 8.97
CA MET A 86 -6.69 11.86 9.87
C MET A 86 -7.17 12.09 11.30
N GLY A 87 -6.71 11.26 12.24
CA GLY A 87 -6.96 11.46 13.68
C GLY A 87 -8.39 11.18 14.14
N SER A 88 -9.13 10.28 13.46
CA SER A 88 -10.51 9.95 13.86
C SER A 88 -10.63 9.62 15.35
N LYS A 89 -11.67 10.16 15.98
CA LYS A 89 -11.96 10.02 17.42
C LYS A 89 -12.85 8.83 17.75
N SER A 90 -13.40 8.17 16.73
CA SER A 90 -14.31 7.04 16.87
C SER A 90 -13.56 5.78 17.34
N ASP A 91 -14.25 4.91 18.06
CA ASP A 91 -13.74 3.57 18.40
C ASP A 91 -13.86 2.60 17.22
N VAL A 92 -14.89 2.80 16.39
CA VAL A 92 -15.20 2.03 15.19
C VAL A 92 -15.40 3.01 14.05
N ILE A 93 -14.77 2.74 12.90
CA ILE A 93 -15.05 3.43 11.64
C ILE A 93 -15.82 2.46 10.75
N ASP A 94 -17.07 2.80 10.45
CA ASP A 94 -17.97 1.94 9.67
C ASP A 94 -18.22 2.51 8.28
N PHE A 95 -17.57 1.92 7.27
CA PHE A 95 -17.75 2.27 5.87
C PHE A 95 -18.84 1.45 5.17
N SER A 96 -19.57 0.58 5.87
CA SER A 96 -20.49 -0.40 5.27
C SER A 96 -21.54 0.21 4.33
N LYS A 97 -21.98 1.44 4.61
CA LYS A 97 -22.99 2.18 3.82
C LYS A 97 -22.45 2.87 2.55
N TYR A 98 -21.13 2.89 2.33
CA TYR A 98 -20.50 3.60 1.21
C TYR A 98 -20.15 2.64 0.08
N GLU A 99 -21.16 2.17 -0.64
CA GLU A 99 -21.01 1.13 -1.69
C GLU A 99 -20.15 1.56 -2.89
N HIS A 100 -19.87 2.86 -3.03
CA HIS A 100 -19.03 3.42 -4.09
C HIS A 100 -17.61 3.80 -3.65
N VAL A 101 -17.24 3.57 -2.38
CA VAL A 101 -15.89 3.94 -1.91
C VAL A 101 -14.86 2.96 -2.46
N GLU A 102 -13.90 3.48 -3.20
CA GLU A 102 -12.84 2.70 -3.83
C GLU A 102 -11.51 2.86 -3.11
N LYS A 103 -11.30 4.00 -2.45
CA LYS A 103 -10.00 4.34 -1.85
C LYS A 103 -10.19 4.87 -0.45
N ILE A 104 -9.53 4.25 0.51
CA ILE A 104 -9.61 4.62 1.92
C ILE A 104 -8.19 4.78 2.45
N LEU A 105 -7.89 5.96 2.99
CA LEU A 105 -6.69 6.25 3.75
C LEU A 105 -7.06 6.70 5.16
N VAL A 106 -6.57 5.99 6.17
CA VAL A 106 -6.76 6.35 7.58
C VAL A 106 -5.42 6.50 8.27
N VAL A 107 -5.15 7.71 8.78
CA VAL A 107 -3.87 8.07 9.39
C VAL A 107 -4.07 8.56 10.82
N GLY A 108 -3.28 8.04 11.76
CA GLY A 108 -3.19 8.58 13.12
C GLY A 108 -4.46 8.42 13.97
N ALA A 109 -5.43 7.62 13.53
CA ALA A 109 -6.67 7.34 14.26
C ALA A 109 -6.43 6.30 15.38
N ARG A 110 -5.62 6.68 16.38
CA ARG A 110 -5.12 5.76 17.43
C ARG A 110 -6.18 5.19 18.35
N ARG A 111 -7.39 5.77 18.40
CA ARG A 111 -8.51 5.25 19.22
C ARG A 111 -9.27 4.12 18.53
N VAL A 112 -9.24 4.09 17.21
CA VAL A 112 -10.00 3.13 16.42
C VAL A 112 -9.47 1.73 16.66
N ARG A 113 -10.36 0.83 17.07
CA ARG A 113 -10.10 -0.60 17.26
C ARG A 113 -10.61 -1.45 16.12
N LYS A 114 -11.58 -0.95 15.35
CA LYS A 114 -12.25 -1.70 14.29
C LYS A 114 -12.54 -0.81 13.09
N ILE A 115 -12.26 -1.34 11.91
CA ILE A 115 -12.71 -0.78 10.63
C ILE A 115 -13.68 -1.78 10.00
N ILE A 116 -14.81 -1.32 9.49
CA ILE A 116 -15.76 -2.13 8.72
C ILE A 116 -15.75 -1.60 7.30
N LEU A 117 -15.29 -2.40 6.33
CA LEU A 117 -15.33 -2.04 4.92
C LEU A 117 -16.73 -2.28 4.32
N PRO A 118 -17.05 -1.70 3.14
CA PRO A 118 -18.28 -2.00 2.41
C PRO A 118 -18.55 -3.49 2.23
N GLN A 119 -19.83 -3.85 2.10
CA GLN A 119 -20.25 -5.25 1.93
C GLN A 119 -20.16 -5.75 0.48
N ASN A 120 -19.81 -4.87 -0.46
CA ASN A 120 -19.55 -5.17 -1.86
C ASN A 120 -18.05 -5.02 -2.17
N ASP A 121 -17.60 -5.64 -3.28
CA ASP A 121 -16.20 -5.60 -3.76
C ASP A 121 -15.88 -4.28 -4.51
N CYS A 122 -15.96 -3.16 -3.79
CA CYS A 122 -15.69 -1.83 -4.35
C CYS A 122 -14.34 -1.25 -3.95
N VAL A 123 -13.75 -1.65 -2.82
CA VAL A 123 -12.49 -1.07 -2.33
C VAL A 123 -11.30 -1.60 -3.12
N LYS A 124 -10.62 -0.70 -3.84
CA LYS A 124 -9.44 -0.98 -4.66
C LYS A 124 -8.13 -0.60 -3.97
N ALA A 125 -8.18 0.35 -3.03
CA ALA A 125 -7.03 0.80 -2.27
C ALA A 125 -7.35 1.01 -0.79
N LEU A 126 -6.53 0.41 0.08
CA LEU A 126 -6.59 0.64 1.52
C LEU A 126 -5.22 1.04 2.07
N GLY A 127 -5.19 2.16 2.76
CA GLY A 127 -4.02 2.68 3.44
C GLY A 127 -4.32 2.92 4.90
N ILE A 128 -3.54 2.31 5.78
CA ILE A 128 -3.67 2.43 7.23
C ILE A 128 -2.31 2.82 7.79
N SER A 129 -2.26 3.91 8.54
CA SER A 129 -1.02 4.40 9.13
C SER A 129 -1.19 4.89 10.56
N SER A 130 -0.24 4.59 11.43
CA SER A 130 -0.23 5.08 12.82
C SER A 130 -1.48 4.71 13.63
N MET A 131 -2.08 3.55 13.35
CA MET A 131 -3.27 3.02 14.04
C MET A 131 -2.87 1.93 15.05
N THR A 132 -2.36 2.36 16.20
CA THR A 132 -1.70 1.48 17.19
C THR A 132 -2.65 0.59 18.00
N ASN A 133 -3.96 0.84 17.95
CA ASN A 133 -4.98 0.07 18.67
C ASN A 133 -5.93 -0.68 17.72
N LEU A 134 -5.65 -0.70 16.41
CA LEU A 134 -6.49 -1.40 15.44
C LEU A 134 -6.38 -2.92 15.65
N GLU A 135 -7.50 -3.56 15.97
CA GLU A 135 -7.60 -4.98 16.27
C GLU A 135 -8.17 -5.79 15.11
N SER A 136 -9.07 -5.20 14.31
CA SER A 136 -9.73 -5.91 13.20
C SER A 136 -10.15 -5.00 12.05
N ILE A 137 -10.22 -5.60 10.86
CA ILE A 137 -10.81 -5.02 9.66
C ILE A 137 -11.83 -6.03 9.15
N GLU A 138 -13.11 -5.69 9.23
CA GLU A 138 -14.20 -6.52 8.69
C GLU A 138 -14.38 -6.27 7.20
N ASN A 139 -14.85 -7.30 6.50
CA ASN A 139 -15.10 -7.30 5.05
C ASN A 139 -13.87 -7.09 4.17
N ILE A 140 -12.65 -7.19 4.68
CA ILE A 140 -11.44 -7.05 3.85
C ILE A 140 -11.26 -8.22 2.86
N SER A 141 -11.52 -9.46 3.28
CA SER A 141 -11.37 -10.64 2.41
C SER A 141 -12.34 -10.68 1.23
N ILE A 142 -13.43 -9.90 1.24
CA ILE A 142 -14.37 -9.82 0.11
C ILE A 142 -13.95 -8.80 -0.95
N GLN A 143 -12.98 -7.92 -0.65
CA GLN A 143 -12.47 -6.90 -1.56
C GLN A 143 -11.48 -7.51 -2.57
N LYS A 144 -11.96 -8.44 -3.39
CA LYS A 144 -11.15 -9.24 -4.32
C LYS A 144 -10.46 -8.38 -5.39
N GLY A 145 -11.04 -7.22 -5.70
CA GLY A 145 -10.44 -6.24 -6.61
C GLY A 145 -9.41 -5.30 -5.96
N MET A 146 -9.01 -5.52 -4.72
CA MET A 146 -8.00 -4.68 -4.08
C MET A 146 -6.62 -4.87 -4.72
N CYS A 147 -6.07 -3.78 -5.25
CA CYS A 147 -4.78 -3.76 -5.95
C CYS A 147 -3.67 -3.06 -5.13
N TYR A 148 -4.06 -2.26 -4.13
CA TYR A 148 -3.13 -1.47 -3.32
C TYR A 148 -3.44 -1.60 -1.83
N LEU A 149 -2.43 -1.96 -1.05
CA LEU A 149 -2.54 -2.09 0.40
C LEU A 149 -1.29 -1.56 1.10
N HIS A 150 -1.46 -0.72 2.11
CA HIS A 150 -0.38 -0.42 3.04
C HIS A 150 -0.83 -0.39 4.49
N PHE A 151 0.06 -0.88 5.36
CA PHE A 151 -0.02 -0.79 6.80
C PHE A 151 1.27 -0.16 7.30
N ASP A 152 1.28 1.12 7.63
CA ASP A 152 2.50 1.82 7.98
C ASP A 152 2.51 2.29 9.46
N PHE A 153 3.71 2.39 10.04
CA PHE A 153 3.94 3.00 11.36
C PHE A 153 3.13 2.37 12.51
N GLY A 154 3.50 1.15 12.91
CA GLY A 154 3.07 0.58 14.20
C GLY A 154 1.61 0.14 14.24
N VAL A 155 1.07 -0.33 13.11
CA VAL A 155 -0.23 -1.01 13.05
C VAL A 155 -0.15 -2.30 13.86
N LYS A 156 -1.12 -2.55 14.73
CA LYS A 156 -1.15 -3.71 15.64
C LYS A 156 -2.26 -4.73 15.31
N LEU A 157 -2.47 -5.01 14.04
CA LEU A 157 -3.34 -6.12 13.65
C LEU A 157 -2.76 -7.46 14.14
N PRO A 158 -3.60 -8.38 14.64
CA PRO A 158 -3.14 -9.65 15.22
C PRO A 158 -2.53 -10.60 14.19
N ASN A 159 -2.97 -10.52 12.93
CA ASN A 159 -2.39 -11.24 11.79
C ASN A 159 -2.78 -10.56 10.48
N PHE A 160 -2.16 -11.01 9.39
CA PHE A 160 -2.41 -10.51 8.03
C PHE A 160 -2.93 -11.62 7.08
N ASN A 161 -3.55 -12.67 7.63
CA ASN A 161 -3.95 -13.85 6.84
C ASN A 161 -4.96 -13.55 5.73
N PHE A 162 -5.76 -12.50 5.88
CA PHE A 162 -6.67 -12.02 4.83
C PHE A 162 -5.94 -11.63 3.54
N ILE A 163 -4.63 -11.35 3.57
CA ILE A 163 -3.87 -11.04 2.34
C ILE A 163 -3.85 -12.24 1.39
N ARG A 164 -3.97 -13.48 1.91
CA ARG A 164 -4.12 -14.70 1.09
C ARG A 164 -5.34 -14.66 0.19
N ASP A 165 -6.34 -13.86 0.54
CA ASP A 165 -7.60 -13.73 -0.17
C ASP A 165 -7.59 -12.62 -1.24
N LEU A 166 -6.54 -11.78 -1.27
CA LEU A 166 -6.41 -10.60 -2.13
C LEU A 166 -5.58 -10.91 -3.38
N ASN A 167 -6.17 -11.66 -4.31
CA ASN A 167 -5.44 -12.22 -5.45
C ASN A 167 -5.01 -11.18 -6.51
N GLN A 168 -5.59 -9.98 -6.51
CA GLN A 168 -5.24 -8.90 -7.44
C GLN A 168 -4.25 -7.88 -6.85
N LEU A 169 -3.72 -8.13 -5.65
CA LEU A 169 -2.86 -7.19 -4.96
C LEU A 169 -1.52 -7.00 -5.70
N LEU A 170 -1.26 -5.77 -6.15
CA LEU A 170 -0.04 -5.41 -6.91
C LEU A 170 1.01 -4.75 -6.01
N TYR A 171 0.56 -3.95 -5.05
CA TYR A 171 1.38 -3.17 -4.14
C TYR A 171 1.04 -3.53 -2.70
N LEU A 172 2.07 -3.89 -1.92
CA LEU A 172 1.95 -4.13 -0.49
C LEU A 172 3.10 -3.48 0.29
N SER A 173 2.77 -2.74 1.34
CA SER A 173 3.74 -2.06 2.19
C SER A 173 3.44 -2.26 3.67
N PHE A 174 4.51 -2.46 4.43
CA PHE A 174 4.49 -2.56 5.89
C PHE A 174 5.45 -1.58 6.56
N THR A 175 5.68 -0.42 5.95
CA THR A 175 6.79 0.45 6.33
C THR A 175 6.72 0.85 7.80
N ALA A 176 7.87 0.77 8.49
CA ALA A 176 8.04 1.07 9.90
C ALA A 176 7.20 0.19 10.87
N ASN A 177 6.86 -1.04 10.47
CA ASN A 177 6.30 -2.04 11.39
C ASN A 177 7.39 -3.00 11.88
N LYS A 178 7.74 -2.88 13.17
CA LYS A 178 8.85 -3.61 13.78
C LYS A 178 8.48 -4.99 14.35
N ASN A 179 7.20 -5.36 14.30
CA ASN A 179 6.66 -6.60 14.89
C ASN A 179 5.78 -7.35 13.88
N LEU A 180 6.20 -7.44 12.62
CA LEU A 180 5.52 -8.24 11.60
C LEU A 180 5.74 -9.74 11.88
N PRO A 181 4.73 -10.59 11.63
CA PRO A 181 4.91 -12.04 11.59
C PRO A 181 5.73 -12.46 10.36
N GLU A 182 6.05 -13.75 10.25
CA GLU A 182 6.63 -14.32 9.03
C GLU A 182 5.71 -14.12 7.82
N LEU A 183 6.28 -14.13 6.60
CA LEU A 183 5.54 -13.87 5.36
C LEU A 183 4.66 -15.04 4.87
N ASP A 184 4.30 -15.97 5.73
CA ASP A 184 3.48 -17.14 5.38
C ASP A 184 2.04 -16.76 4.98
N PHE A 185 1.62 -15.51 5.23
CA PHE A 185 0.36 -14.93 4.79
C PHE A 185 0.37 -14.46 3.32
N ILE A 186 1.51 -14.47 2.62
CA ILE A 186 1.60 -14.14 1.19
C ILE A 186 1.67 -15.45 0.38
N GLN A 187 0.75 -15.61 -0.57
CA GLN A 187 0.69 -16.80 -1.42
C GLN A 187 1.79 -16.79 -2.51
N PRO A 188 2.40 -17.94 -2.85
CA PRO A 188 3.37 -18.05 -3.94
C PRO A 188 2.87 -17.56 -5.31
N PHE A 189 1.56 -17.70 -5.56
CA PHE A 189 0.91 -17.30 -6.81
C PHE A 189 0.39 -15.85 -6.79
N SER A 190 0.83 -15.04 -5.82
CA SER A 190 0.43 -13.64 -5.72
C SER A 190 0.89 -12.81 -6.92
N GLU A 191 0.04 -11.87 -7.33
CA GLU A 191 0.30 -10.85 -8.36
C GLU A 191 1.16 -9.67 -7.87
N LEU A 192 1.73 -9.77 -6.66
CA LEU A 192 2.54 -8.71 -6.08
C LEU A 192 3.76 -8.38 -6.94
N ARG A 193 3.86 -7.11 -7.33
CA ARG A 193 4.98 -6.54 -8.09
C ARG A 193 5.85 -5.63 -7.23
N PHE A 194 5.26 -5.01 -6.21
CA PHE A 194 5.94 -4.05 -5.32
C PHE A 194 5.77 -4.45 -3.85
N LEU A 195 6.90 -4.65 -3.16
CA LEU A 195 6.95 -4.90 -1.72
C LEU A 195 7.80 -3.87 -0.99
N ASP A 196 7.22 -3.22 0.04
CA ASP A 196 7.89 -2.23 0.86
C ASP A 196 8.06 -2.68 2.32
N PHE A 197 9.29 -3.00 2.71
CA PHE A 197 9.66 -3.45 4.05
C PHE A 197 10.63 -2.52 4.77
N VAL A 198 10.66 -1.23 4.40
CA VAL A 198 11.52 -0.24 5.07
C VAL A 198 11.25 -0.22 6.57
N ASP A 199 12.32 -0.30 7.36
CA ASP A 199 12.30 -0.24 8.83
C ASP A 199 11.40 -1.30 9.50
N THR A 200 11.37 -2.51 8.93
CA THR A 200 10.66 -3.67 9.49
C THR A 200 11.61 -4.70 10.11
N ASN A 201 11.05 -5.72 10.78
CA ASN A 201 11.77 -6.87 11.35
C ASN A 201 11.78 -8.10 10.43
N ILE A 202 11.21 -8.04 9.23
CA ILE A 202 10.93 -9.26 8.44
C ILE A 202 12.20 -10.04 8.09
N PHE A 203 13.31 -9.32 7.94
CA PHE A 203 14.61 -9.86 7.61
C PHE A 203 15.33 -10.56 8.76
N LYS A 204 14.72 -10.62 9.96
CA LYS A 204 15.19 -11.44 11.09
C LYS A 204 14.79 -12.92 10.94
N TYR A 205 13.75 -13.22 10.16
CA TYR A 205 13.30 -14.58 9.92
C TYR A 205 14.14 -15.23 8.80
N ALA A 206 14.62 -16.44 9.04
CA ALA A 206 15.41 -17.19 8.05
C ALA A 206 14.56 -17.58 6.82
N SER A 207 13.26 -17.73 7.00
CA SER A 207 12.29 -18.10 5.97
C SER A 207 11.99 -16.97 4.97
N THR A 208 12.23 -15.71 5.32
CA THR A 208 11.86 -14.54 4.51
C THR A 208 12.38 -14.59 3.08
N VAL A 209 13.66 -14.94 2.89
CA VAL A 209 14.24 -15.04 1.54
C VAL A 209 13.57 -16.17 0.74
N SER A 210 13.24 -17.29 1.40
CA SER A 210 12.54 -18.41 0.76
C SER A 210 11.16 -18.00 0.27
N TYR A 211 10.39 -17.26 1.07
CA TYR A 211 9.08 -16.74 0.64
C TYR A 211 9.21 -15.80 -0.57
N LEU A 212 10.14 -14.84 -0.52
CA LEU A 212 10.32 -13.88 -1.60
C LEU A 212 10.71 -14.54 -2.93
N LYS A 213 11.49 -15.63 -2.90
CA LYS A 213 11.87 -16.38 -4.12
C LYS A 213 10.68 -16.97 -4.88
N TYR A 214 9.58 -17.25 -4.19
CA TYR A 214 8.39 -17.83 -4.82
C TYR A 214 7.50 -16.77 -5.49
N LEU A 215 7.70 -15.49 -5.21
CA LEU A 215 6.92 -14.39 -5.77
C LEU A 215 7.41 -14.04 -7.18
N LYS A 216 6.97 -14.82 -8.18
CA LYS A 216 7.43 -14.72 -9.59
C LYS A 216 7.16 -13.35 -10.24
N HIS A 217 6.16 -12.64 -9.75
CA HIS A 217 5.76 -11.32 -10.26
C HIS A 217 6.44 -10.18 -9.52
N LEU A 218 7.25 -10.44 -8.48
CA LEU A 218 7.94 -9.39 -7.75
C LEU A 218 8.95 -8.69 -8.66
N ARG A 219 8.92 -7.35 -8.65
CA ARG A 219 9.80 -6.49 -9.48
C ARG A 219 10.56 -5.49 -8.65
N PHE A 220 9.99 -5.07 -7.53
CA PHE A 220 10.62 -4.10 -6.65
C PHE A 220 10.49 -4.49 -5.18
N LEU A 221 11.60 -4.36 -4.47
CA LEU A 221 11.70 -4.63 -3.04
C LEU A 221 12.51 -3.52 -2.34
N THR A 222 11.91 -2.87 -1.35
CA THR A 222 12.66 -2.03 -0.41
C THR A 222 12.85 -2.79 0.90
N THR A 223 14.05 -2.69 1.47
CA THR A 223 14.41 -3.45 2.68
C THR A 223 14.80 -2.55 3.85
N GLY A 224 14.83 -1.23 3.65
CA GLY A 224 15.35 -0.28 4.63
C GLY A 224 16.83 -0.50 4.92
N ARG A 225 17.22 -0.40 6.20
CA ARG A 225 18.62 -0.60 6.64
C ARG A 225 18.91 -2.09 6.90
N THR A 226 19.01 -2.91 5.85
CA THR A 226 19.59 -4.27 5.95
C THR A 226 21.12 -4.20 5.89
N ASN A 227 21.82 -5.11 6.59
CA ASN A 227 23.29 -5.17 6.55
C ASN A 227 23.81 -5.64 5.17
N GLN A 228 25.10 -5.45 4.88
CA GLN A 228 25.70 -5.77 3.59
C GLN A 228 25.51 -7.25 3.19
N LYS A 229 25.81 -8.19 4.09
CA LYS A 229 25.67 -9.62 3.85
C LYS A 229 24.25 -10.01 3.43
N GLN A 230 23.25 -9.43 4.08
CA GLN A 230 21.85 -9.67 3.74
C GLN A 230 21.46 -9.06 2.39
N ARG A 231 21.99 -7.88 2.05
CA ARG A 231 21.76 -7.28 0.72
C ARG A 231 22.36 -8.13 -0.39
N GLU A 232 23.57 -8.66 -0.17
CA GLU A 232 24.24 -9.57 -1.11
C GLU A 232 23.43 -10.85 -1.30
N LEU A 233 22.96 -11.48 -0.22
CA LEU A 233 22.09 -12.66 -0.28
C LEU A 233 20.79 -12.38 -1.04
N LEU A 234 20.13 -11.25 -0.76
CA LEU A 234 18.89 -10.90 -1.47
C LEU A 234 19.13 -10.71 -2.96
N ARG A 235 20.22 -10.05 -3.35
CA ARG A 235 20.58 -9.85 -4.77
C ARG A 235 20.90 -11.17 -5.47
N SER A 236 21.59 -12.09 -4.80
CA SER A 236 21.91 -13.40 -5.39
C SER A 236 20.66 -14.27 -5.55
N GLU A 237 19.76 -14.24 -4.56
CA GLU A 237 18.56 -15.08 -4.55
C GLU A 237 17.38 -14.50 -5.35
N LEU A 238 17.36 -13.18 -5.55
CA LEU A 238 16.29 -12.45 -6.25
C LEU A 238 16.86 -11.59 -7.40
N PRO A 239 17.55 -12.18 -8.40
CA PRO A 239 18.25 -11.42 -9.44
C PRO A 239 17.34 -10.63 -10.38
N HIS A 240 16.04 -10.92 -10.38
CA HIS A 240 15.02 -10.25 -11.19
C HIS A 240 14.33 -9.09 -10.46
N VAL A 241 14.64 -8.87 -9.17
CA VAL A 241 14.00 -7.86 -8.32
C VAL A 241 14.91 -6.65 -8.18
N CYS A 242 14.40 -5.48 -8.53
CA CYS A 242 15.09 -4.21 -8.33
C CYS A 242 15.11 -3.83 -6.83
N MET A 243 16.30 -3.49 -6.33
CA MET A 243 16.58 -3.13 -4.94
C MET A 243 17.60 -1.98 -4.90
N ARG A 244 17.68 -1.28 -3.76
CA ARG A 244 18.65 -0.17 -3.60
C ARG A 244 20.08 -0.68 -3.78
N GLU A 245 20.86 -0.01 -4.62
CA GLU A 245 22.30 -0.22 -4.71
C GLU A 245 22.99 0.35 -3.45
N GLY A 246 23.97 -0.41 -2.95
CA GLY A 246 24.57 -0.20 -1.63
C GLY A 246 25.58 0.92 -1.63
#